data_AF-A0A6B2FWX6-F1
#
_entry.id   AF-A0A6B2FWX6-F1
#
_cell.length_a   1.000
_cell.length_b   1.000
_cell.length_c   1.000
_cell.angle_alpha   90.00
_cell.angle_beta   90.00
_cell.angle_gamma   90.00
#
_symmetry.space_group_name_H-M   'P 1'
#
loop_
_entity.id
_entity.type
_entity.pdbx_description
1 polymer ?
#
loop_
_entity_poly.entity_id
_entity_poly.type
_entity_poly.pdbx_seq_one_letter_code
_entity_poly.pdbx_strand_id
1 'polypeptide(L)'
;LKATKNKDVSQTIELLVNFACSSEVLRVKEHESLNESSPEVESIFNFVIRVILSYHDASCKHVRLQVCNIISKMLEALLQDIRLDVSLIDDVTQKMRTRLHDSSPLVRMKAVSALSRIQDPEDDNCLIIQDYLIVLELDLNANVRRSVLSNICFTKKSLKTVFTRLYDVNPIVRKALFDRLQKGPSVKSLEIGQREKIISAGIEEKVVDVKSSFLHVLIEIWFKGTCGSDLIMFIRLFDVEDDRDFLSTTLQYLYNNLDINCLELCMNTIGTWIDSNTRILSENYWNIEYVFIWCSALKYILSNSGKCSAYYQDLIPEISKICACLARQIDLISPGEDFILIELFSVLRNFELNDESGRKSALDTLLQILSKPSKFSLKAIKENVRSYVYFSINNNKILDVIVEVISEIRQPINMATPLGLEENVKLSDTEPEPLAEKTDILLACLSIVAEVLQIRNVDLTTSRALTLLKDFILPLIQDARPEIRIESVRCLSLFCIGVNQYVQKYLLLLFQIVNIDTVEIKNMAISAI
;
A
#
# COMPACT_ATOMS: atom_id res chain seq x y z
N LEU A 1 -6.03 -15.43 51.88
CA LEU A 1 -5.79 -16.89 51.93
C LEU A 1 -5.49 -17.51 50.56
N LYS A 2 -6.39 -17.50 49.55
CA LYS A 2 -6.04 -17.99 48.18
C LYS A 2 -4.96 -17.14 47.48
N ALA A 3 -5.02 -15.81 47.61
CA ALA A 3 -4.00 -14.92 47.05
C ALA A 3 -2.62 -15.07 47.73
N THR A 4 -2.61 -15.26 49.06
CA THR A 4 -1.39 -15.54 49.83
C THR A 4 -0.78 -16.89 49.47
N LYS A 5 -1.56 -17.96 49.39
CA LYS A 5 -1.09 -19.29 48.95
C LYS A 5 -0.51 -19.29 47.52
N ASN A 6 -1.11 -18.54 46.59
CA ASN A 6 -0.57 -18.41 45.23
C ASN A 6 0.77 -17.64 45.20
N LYS A 7 0.97 -16.70 46.13
CA LYS A 7 2.24 -15.97 46.26
C LYS A 7 3.36 -16.90 46.74
N ASP A 8 3.08 -17.73 47.73
CA ASP A 8 4.06 -18.70 48.28
C ASP A 8 4.49 -19.74 47.23
N VAL A 9 3.53 -20.23 46.43
CA VAL A 9 3.83 -21.16 45.31
C VAL A 9 4.68 -20.48 44.23
N SER A 10 4.36 -19.24 43.86
CA SER A 10 5.14 -18.51 42.85
C SER A 10 6.58 -18.25 43.32
N GLN A 11 6.76 -17.89 44.60
CA GLN A 11 8.08 -17.69 45.21
C GLN A 11 8.89 -18.99 45.26
N THR A 12 8.23 -20.10 45.59
CA THR A 12 8.90 -21.42 45.62
C THR A 12 9.39 -21.83 44.22
N ILE A 13 8.57 -21.61 43.18
CA ILE A 13 8.97 -21.87 41.79
C ILE A 13 10.15 -20.99 41.39
N GLU A 14 10.13 -19.71 41.78
CA GLU A 14 11.21 -18.78 41.47
C GLU A 14 12.53 -19.17 42.15
N LEU A 15 12.48 -19.59 43.42
CA LEU A 15 13.64 -20.11 44.14
C LEU A 15 14.20 -21.38 43.46
N LEU A 16 13.33 -22.31 43.06
CA LEU A 16 13.73 -23.52 42.34
C LEU A 16 14.43 -23.18 41.02
N VAL A 17 13.82 -22.30 40.21
CA VAL A 17 14.37 -21.86 38.92
C VAL A 17 15.74 -21.20 39.13
N ASN A 18 15.84 -20.25 40.07
CA ASN A 18 17.08 -19.54 40.33
C ASN A 18 18.19 -20.48 40.81
N PHE A 19 17.86 -21.41 41.72
CA PHE A 19 18.83 -22.39 42.22
C PHE A 19 19.33 -23.31 41.09
N ALA A 20 18.42 -23.91 40.32
CA ALA A 20 18.77 -24.83 39.24
C ALA A 20 19.57 -24.12 38.14
N CYS A 21 19.14 -22.94 37.68
CA CYS A 21 19.86 -22.18 36.65
C CYS A 21 21.23 -21.70 37.14
N SER A 22 21.34 -21.20 38.37
CA SER A 22 22.62 -20.74 38.93
C SER A 22 23.61 -21.90 39.08
N SER A 23 23.13 -23.08 39.48
CA SER A 23 23.97 -24.27 39.58
C SER A 23 24.54 -24.68 38.23
N GLU A 24 23.76 -24.56 37.15
CA GLU A 24 24.24 -24.89 35.79
C GLU A 24 25.26 -23.87 35.29
N VAL A 25 25.02 -22.58 35.54
CA VAL A 25 25.98 -21.52 35.19
C VAL A 25 27.34 -21.74 35.88
N LEU A 26 27.34 -22.10 37.16
CA LEU A 26 28.57 -22.38 37.91
C LEU A 26 29.28 -23.62 37.34
N ARG A 27 28.52 -24.70 37.06
CA ARG A 27 29.06 -25.93 36.48
C ARG A 27 29.77 -25.68 35.15
N VAL A 28 29.18 -24.90 34.24
CA VAL A 28 29.81 -24.57 32.95
C VAL A 28 31.11 -23.78 33.14
N LYS A 29 31.12 -22.77 34.02
CA LYS A 29 32.32 -21.97 34.30
C LYS A 29 33.46 -22.80 34.91
N GLU A 30 33.13 -23.73 35.80
CA GLU A 30 34.10 -24.64 36.40
C GLU A 30 34.72 -25.57 35.35
N HIS A 31 33.90 -26.14 34.44
CA HIS A 31 34.40 -26.97 33.34
C HIS A 31 35.31 -26.21 32.35
N GLU A 32 34.99 -24.96 32.01
CA GLU A 32 35.85 -24.12 31.16
C GLU A 32 37.21 -23.81 31.80
N SER A 33 37.29 -23.79 33.13
CA SER A 33 38.52 -23.45 33.85
C SER A 33 39.45 -24.64 34.14
N LEU A 34 38.93 -25.87 34.13
CA LEU A 34 39.65 -27.02 34.69
C LEU A 34 40.24 -28.01 33.67
N ASN A 35 39.91 -27.95 32.37
CA ASN A 35 40.48 -28.83 31.32
C ASN A 35 40.55 -30.34 31.69
N GLU A 36 39.73 -30.80 32.64
CA GLU A 36 39.72 -32.17 33.14
C GLU A 36 38.36 -32.82 32.93
N SER A 37 38.41 -34.04 32.41
CA SER A 37 37.29 -34.97 32.32
C SER A 37 36.97 -35.54 33.70
N SER A 38 36.25 -34.77 34.52
CA SER A 38 35.59 -35.29 35.73
C SER A 38 34.41 -36.19 35.33
N PRO A 39 34.02 -37.16 36.18
CA PRO A 39 32.86 -38.01 35.89
C PRO A 39 31.60 -37.13 35.73
N GLU A 40 30.82 -37.37 34.68
CA GLU A 40 29.57 -36.66 34.37
C GLU A 40 28.52 -36.85 35.49
N VAL A 41 28.59 -36.05 36.54
CA VAL A 41 27.50 -35.91 37.49
C VAL A 41 26.36 -35.18 36.76
N GLU A 42 25.18 -35.79 36.72
CA GLU A 42 24.01 -35.16 36.10
C GLU A 42 23.76 -33.79 36.76
N SER A 43 23.68 -32.76 35.92
CA SER A 43 23.37 -31.41 36.39
C SER A 43 22.04 -31.38 37.15
N ILE A 44 22.01 -30.62 38.25
CA ILE A 44 20.78 -30.31 38.99
C ILE A 44 19.71 -29.73 38.05
N PHE A 45 20.11 -28.91 37.07
CA PHE A 45 19.20 -28.35 36.08
C PHE A 45 18.57 -29.46 35.23
N ASN A 46 19.38 -30.37 34.68
CA ASN A 46 18.90 -31.49 33.87
C ASN A 46 17.99 -32.42 34.70
N PHE A 47 18.41 -32.77 35.91
CA PHE A 47 17.64 -33.59 36.84
C PHE A 47 16.27 -32.98 37.13
N VAL A 48 16.22 -31.69 37.49
CA VAL A 48 14.96 -30.99 37.79
C VAL A 48 14.06 -30.96 36.55
N ILE A 49 14.60 -30.65 35.37
CA ILE A 49 13.83 -30.67 34.12
C ILE A 49 13.25 -32.07 33.90
N ARG A 50 14.05 -33.14 33.92
CA ARG A 50 13.58 -34.52 33.70
C ARG A 50 12.49 -34.93 34.68
N VAL A 51 12.66 -34.63 35.98
CA VAL A 51 11.65 -34.92 37.01
C VAL A 51 10.36 -34.17 36.73
N ILE A 52 10.41 -32.86 36.47
CA ILE A 52 9.22 -32.05 36.20
C ILE A 52 8.52 -32.50 34.91
N LEU A 53 9.27 -32.81 33.85
CA LEU A 53 8.74 -33.32 32.58
C LEU A 53 8.09 -34.69 32.69
N SER A 54 8.38 -35.49 33.71
CA SER A 54 7.67 -36.76 33.93
C SER A 54 6.18 -36.55 34.25
N TYR A 55 5.80 -35.36 34.74
CA TYR A 55 4.42 -35.02 35.10
C TYR A 55 3.67 -34.21 34.03
N HIS A 56 4.24 -34.05 32.83
CA HIS A 56 3.59 -33.26 31.77
C HIS A 56 2.22 -33.81 31.36
N ASP A 57 1.98 -35.11 31.58
CA ASP A 57 0.75 -35.84 31.30
C ASP A 57 -0.13 -36.13 32.53
N ALA A 58 0.05 -35.40 33.62
CA ALA A 58 -0.82 -35.55 34.77
C ALA A 58 -2.30 -35.28 34.41
N SER A 59 -3.22 -36.09 34.92
CA SER A 59 -4.67 -35.91 34.74
C SER A 59 -5.16 -34.53 35.21
N CYS A 60 -4.52 -33.99 36.25
CA CYS A 60 -4.82 -32.68 36.81
C CYS A 60 -4.27 -31.54 35.94
N LYS A 61 -5.17 -30.70 35.42
CA LYS A 61 -4.82 -29.50 34.63
C LYS A 61 -3.83 -28.56 35.33
N HIS A 62 -3.90 -28.45 36.66
CA HIS A 62 -3.03 -27.57 37.43
C HIS A 62 -1.60 -28.09 37.45
N VAL A 63 -1.41 -29.41 37.50
CA VAL A 63 -0.08 -30.03 37.44
C VAL A 63 0.52 -29.78 36.06
N ARG A 64 -0.21 -30.08 34.97
CA ARG A 64 0.27 -29.82 33.60
C ARG A 64 0.64 -28.35 33.37
N LEU A 65 -0.18 -27.43 33.87
CA LEU A 65 0.10 -26.00 33.81
C LEU A 65 1.39 -25.64 34.54
N GLN A 66 1.61 -26.17 35.75
CA GLN A 66 2.83 -25.89 36.51
C GLN A 66 4.06 -26.52 35.87
N VAL A 67 3.94 -27.71 35.28
CA VAL A 67 5.02 -28.34 34.51
C VAL A 67 5.46 -27.42 33.37
N CYS A 68 4.55 -27.02 32.48
CA CYS A 68 4.89 -26.11 31.38
C CYS A 68 5.43 -24.76 31.87
N ASN A 69 4.89 -24.23 32.97
CA ASN A 69 5.33 -22.96 33.54
C ASN A 69 6.75 -23.03 34.14
N ILE A 70 7.07 -24.11 34.86
CA ILE A 70 8.40 -24.33 35.43
C ILE A 70 9.42 -24.52 34.31
N ILE A 71 9.13 -25.39 33.33
CA ILE A 71 10.01 -25.60 32.17
C ILE A 71 10.24 -24.29 31.42
N SER A 72 9.18 -23.53 31.12
CA SER A 72 9.31 -22.22 30.48
C SER A 72 10.21 -21.26 31.26
N LYS A 73 10.04 -21.15 32.58
CA LYS A 73 10.86 -20.26 33.42
C LYS A 73 12.32 -20.71 33.51
N MET A 74 12.56 -22.03 33.63
CA MET A 74 13.92 -22.57 33.68
C MET A 74 14.67 -22.33 32.37
N LEU A 75 13.99 -22.55 31.24
CA LEU A 75 14.57 -22.28 29.94
C LEU A 75 14.76 -20.78 29.73
N GLU A 76 13.85 -19.92 30.16
CA GLU A 76 14.00 -18.46 30.04
C GLU A 76 15.14 -17.91 30.89
N ALA A 77 15.31 -18.41 32.12
CA ALA A 77 16.32 -17.94 33.07
C ALA A 77 17.76 -18.42 32.77
N LEU A 78 17.93 -19.44 31.92
CA LEU A 78 19.25 -19.90 31.51
C LEU A 78 19.95 -18.83 30.65
N LEU A 79 21.25 -18.61 30.80
CA LEU A 79 21.97 -17.67 29.93
C LEU A 79 21.92 -18.13 28.46
N GLN A 80 22.02 -17.20 27.51
CA GLN A 80 21.89 -17.52 26.08
C GLN A 80 23.01 -18.43 25.55
N ASP A 81 24.20 -18.38 26.15
CA ASP A 81 25.38 -19.09 25.68
C ASP A 81 25.53 -20.52 26.24
N ILE A 82 24.63 -20.94 27.15
CA ILE A 82 24.70 -22.28 27.74
C ILE A 82 24.07 -23.29 26.80
N ARG A 83 24.88 -24.23 26.30
CA ARG A 83 24.42 -25.35 25.49
C ARG A 83 23.78 -26.42 26.37
N LEU A 84 22.56 -26.80 26.02
CA LEU A 84 21.85 -27.91 26.67
C LEU A 84 22.13 -29.23 25.94
N ASP A 85 22.03 -30.33 26.67
CA ASP A 85 22.08 -31.67 26.10
C ASP A 85 20.96 -31.87 25.06
N VAL A 86 21.35 -32.37 23.88
CA VAL A 86 20.43 -32.65 22.77
C VAL A 86 19.32 -33.59 23.21
N SER A 87 19.63 -34.62 24.01
CA SER A 87 18.62 -35.58 24.47
C SER A 87 17.53 -34.92 25.34
N LEU A 88 17.93 -33.93 26.15
CA LEU A 88 17.02 -33.18 27.00
C LEU A 88 16.16 -32.22 26.17
N ILE A 89 16.76 -31.55 25.18
CA ILE A 89 16.06 -30.67 24.25
C ILE A 89 14.99 -31.45 23.48
N ASP A 90 15.32 -32.63 22.97
CA ASP A 90 14.38 -33.49 22.23
C ASP A 90 13.21 -33.92 23.12
N ASP A 91 13.49 -34.37 24.35
CA ASP A 91 12.47 -34.74 25.34
C ASP A 91 11.54 -33.56 25.67
N VAL A 92 12.11 -32.37 25.92
CA VAL A 92 11.35 -31.14 26.19
C VAL A 92 10.48 -30.80 24.98
N THR A 93 11.06 -30.84 23.78
CA THR A 93 10.39 -30.49 22.53
C THR A 93 9.21 -31.39 22.30
N GLN A 94 9.39 -32.71 22.30
CA GLN A 94 8.31 -33.68 22.08
C GLN A 94 7.16 -33.49 23.09
N LYS A 95 7.49 -33.35 24.37
CA LYS A 95 6.49 -33.23 25.43
C LYS A 95 5.75 -31.90 25.39
N MET A 96 6.44 -30.79 25.11
CA MET A 96 5.80 -29.46 25.01
C MET A 96 4.99 -29.31 23.73
N ARG A 97 5.44 -29.89 22.59
CA ARG A 97 4.62 -29.96 21.36
C ARG A 97 3.30 -30.68 21.62
N THR A 98 3.34 -31.79 22.35
CA THR A 98 2.11 -32.49 22.78
C THR A 98 1.19 -31.58 23.62
N ARG A 99 1.75 -30.67 24.42
CA ARG A 99 0.98 -29.72 25.24
C ARG A 99 0.48 -28.49 24.46
N LEU A 100 0.96 -28.23 23.23
CA LEU A 100 0.34 -27.26 22.32
C LEU A 100 -1.08 -27.64 21.94
N HIS A 101 -1.48 -28.91 22.12
CA HIS A 101 -2.84 -29.39 21.86
C HIS A 101 -3.63 -29.69 23.15
N ASP A 102 -3.19 -29.19 24.32
CA ASP A 102 -3.92 -29.42 25.58
C ASP A 102 -5.33 -28.83 25.55
N SER A 103 -6.28 -29.52 26.17
CA SER A 103 -7.64 -29.03 26.42
C SER A 103 -7.70 -27.61 27.03
N SER A 104 -6.74 -27.26 27.89
CA SER A 104 -6.68 -26.00 28.61
C SER A 104 -5.86 -24.96 27.85
N PRO A 105 -6.45 -23.80 27.47
CA PRO A 105 -5.72 -22.72 26.80
C PRO A 105 -4.51 -22.22 27.60
N LEU A 106 -4.60 -22.21 28.93
CA LEU A 106 -3.50 -21.78 29.80
C LEU A 106 -2.28 -22.72 29.71
N VAL A 107 -2.52 -24.03 29.54
CA VAL A 107 -1.44 -25.01 29.36
C VAL A 107 -0.80 -24.80 28.00
N ARG A 108 -1.62 -24.64 26.94
CA ARG A 108 -1.12 -24.35 25.58
C ARG A 108 -0.26 -23.10 25.53
N MET A 109 -0.70 -22.00 26.16
CA MET A 109 0.08 -20.76 26.26
C MET A 109 1.45 -20.99 26.92
N LYS A 110 1.50 -21.77 28.01
CA LYS A 110 2.76 -22.06 28.68
C LYS A 110 3.66 -23.03 27.90
N ALA A 111 3.07 -23.94 27.13
CA ALA A 111 3.83 -24.78 26.19
C ALA A 111 4.48 -23.93 25.08
N VAL A 112 3.76 -22.94 24.54
CA VAL A 112 4.33 -21.95 23.62
C VAL A 112 5.50 -21.19 24.27
N SER A 113 5.34 -20.69 25.49
CA SER A 113 6.46 -20.01 26.16
C SER A 113 7.67 -20.93 26.38
N ALA A 114 7.44 -22.20 26.71
CA ALA A 114 8.51 -23.19 26.90
C ALA A 114 9.28 -23.51 25.60
N LEU A 115 8.59 -23.56 24.47
CA LEU A 115 9.19 -23.86 23.17
C LEU A 115 9.85 -22.63 22.50
N SER A 116 9.63 -21.42 23.02
CA SER A 116 10.10 -20.15 22.42
C SER A 116 11.59 -20.15 22.08
N ARG A 117 12.45 -20.62 22.99
CA ARG A 117 13.91 -20.64 22.84
C ARG A 117 14.48 -21.79 22.02
N ILE A 118 13.67 -22.81 21.75
CA ILE A 118 14.11 -24.06 21.08
C ILE A 118 13.84 -24.01 19.57
N GLN A 119 13.12 -23.00 19.09
CA GLN A 119 12.91 -22.78 17.67
C GLN A 119 14.26 -22.66 16.93
N ASP A 120 14.34 -23.29 15.76
CA ASP A 120 15.44 -23.16 14.82
C ASP A 120 14.96 -22.38 13.58
N PRO A 121 15.25 -21.07 13.47
CA PRO A 121 14.83 -20.27 12.32
C PRO A 121 15.62 -20.55 11.04
N GLU A 122 16.79 -21.21 11.14
CA GLU A 122 17.63 -21.57 9.99
C GLU A 122 17.18 -22.91 9.39
N ASP A 123 16.57 -23.80 10.19
CA ASP A 123 15.90 -24.99 9.69
C ASP A 123 14.51 -24.67 9.11
N ASP A 124 14.47 -24.75 7.79
CA ASP A 124 13.29 -24.61 6.95
C ASP A 124 12.15 -25.60 7.30
N ASN A 125 12.46 -26.70 8.01
CA ASN A 125 11.51 -27.71 8.47
C ASN A 125 11.37 -27.76 10.00
N CYS A 126 11.74 -26.68 10.71
CA CYS A 126 11.62 -26.61 12.15
C CYS A 126 10.18 -26.91 12.61
N LEU A 127 10.02 -28.05 13.30
CA LEU A 127 8.72 -28.57 13.70
C LEU A 127 7.98 -27.65 14.68
N ILE A 128 8.71 -26.91 15.50
CA ILE A 128 8.11 -25.96 16.46
C ILE A 128 7.47 -24.78 15.71
N ILE A 129 8.16 -24.24 14.71
CA ILE A 129 7.62 -23.14 13.89
C ILE A 129 6.38 -23.64 13.15
N GLN A 130 6.43 -24.84 12.55
CA GLN A 130 5.27 -25.44 11.88
C GLN A 130 4.06 -25.58 12.82
N ASP A 131 4.27 -26.12 14.03
CA ASP A 131 3.20 -26.23 15.02
C ASP A 131 2.64 -24.85 15.41
N TYR A 132 3.49 -23.84 15.57
CA TYR A 132 3.04 -22.48 15.87
C TYR A 132 2.17 -21.90 14.76
N LEU A 133 2.52 -22.12 13.49
CA LEU A 133 1.70 -21.67 12.36
C LEU A 133 0.32 -22.35 12.40
N ILE A 134 0.27 -23.65 12.69
CA ILE A 134 -0.99 -24.39 12.86
C ILE A 134 -1.82 -23.81 14.03
N VAL A 135 -1.19 -23.51 15.17
CA VAL A 135 -1.86 -22.90 16.33
C VAL A 135 -2.42 -21.52 15.99
N LEU A 136 -1.70 -20.71 15.21
CA LEU A 136 -2.19 -19.39 14.77
C LEU A 136 -3.45 -19.49 13.90
N GLU A 137 -3.56 -20.52 13.08
CA GLU A 137 -4.70 -20.72 12.17
C GLU A 137 -5.90 -21.38 12.85
N LEU A 138 -5.66 -22.36 13.72
CA LEU A 138 -6.71 -23.26 14.22
C LEU A 138 -7.13 -23.00 15.68
N ASP A 139 -6.29 -22.39 16.53
CA ASP A 139 -6.64 -22.24 17.95
C ASP A 139 -7.74 -21.18 18.15
N LEU A 140 -8.85 -21.60 18.75
CA LEU A 140 -10.00 -20.73 18.99
C LEU A 140 -9.73 -19.65 20.04
N ASN A 141 -8.76 -19.85 20.94
CA ASN A 141 -8.49 -18.93 22.04
C ASN A 141 -7.49 -17.83 21.63
N ALA A 142 -7.96 -16.59 21.64
CA ALA A 142 -7.14 -15.43 21.27
C ALA A 142 -5.87 -15.28 22.11
N ASN A 143 -5.87 -15.65 23.40
CA ASN A 143 -4.67 -15.53 24.23
C ASN A 143 -3.59 -16.56 23.85
N VAL A 144 -3.97 -17.72 23.31
CA VAL A 144 -3.02 -18.70 22.77
C VAL A 144 -2.39 -18.17 21.50
N ARG A 145 -3.21 -17.70 20.54
CA ARG A 145 -2.70 -17.07 19.30
C ARG A 145 -1.78 -15.89 19.59
N ARG A 146 -2.19 -15.01 20.52
CA ARG A 146 -1.37 -13.92 21.04
C ARG A 146 -0.03 -14.41 21.59
N SER A 147 -0.05 -15.48 22.40
CA SER A 147 1.16 -16.06 22.98
C SER A 147 2.11 -16.55 21.90
N VAL A 148 1.60 -17.16 20.83
CA VAL A 148 2.42 -17.60 19.70
C VAL A 148 3.07 -16.40 19.00
N LEU A 149 2.30 -15.36 18.68
CA LEU A 149 2.84 -14.16 18.02
C LEU A 149 3.96 -13.50 18.84
N SER A 150 3.85 -13.48 20.16
CA SER A 150 4.90 -12.92 21.01
C SER A 150 6.20 -13.74 21.04
N ASN A 151 6.16 -15.02 20.65
CA ASN A 151 7.28 -15.95 20.79
C ASN A 151 7.81 -16.51 19.47
N ILE A 152 7.05 -16.47 18.38
CA ILE A 152 7.47 -17.04 17.09
C ILE A 152 8.70 -16.30 16.53
N CYS A 153 9.61 -17.06 15.90
CA CYS A 153 10.71 -16.53 15.11
C CYS A 153 10.23 -16.16 13.70
N PHE A 154 10.63 -14.99 13.20
CA PHE A 154 10.31 -14.59 11.83
C PHE A 154 11.27 -15.25 10.83
N THR A 155 10.73 -16.15 10.02
CA THR A 155 11.36 -16.74 8.83
C THR A 155 10.54 -16.41 7.58
N LYS A 156 11.13 -16.53 6.39
CA LYS A 156 10.42 -16.35 5.11
C LYS A 156 9.12 -17.16 5.03
N LYS A 157 9.13 -18.40 5.54
CA LYS A 157 7.94 -19.27 5.60
C LYS A 157 6.90 -18.78 6.59
N SER A 158 7.32 -18.35 7.78
CA SER A 158 6.40 -17.93 8.84
C SER A 158 5.64 -16.63 8.50
N LEU A 159 6.26 -15.70 7.76
CA LEU A 159 5.72 -14.36 7.53
C LEU A 159 4.34 -14.40 6.86
N LYS A 160 4.13 -15.32 5.92
CA LYS A 160 2.86 -15.49 5.21
C LYS A 160 1.70 -15.71 6.18
N THR A 161 1.80 -16.71 7.05
CA THR A 161 0.75 -17.04 8.03
C THR A 161 0.67 -16.01 9.14
N VAL A 162 1.81 -15.55 9.65
CA VAL A 162 1.85 -14.53 10.72
C VAL A 162 1.14 -13.25 10.29
N PHE A 163 1.38 -12.74 9.09
CA PHE A 163 0.72 -11.51 8.60
C PHE A 163 -0.77 -11.66 8.32
N THR A 164 -1.33 -12.88 8.27
CA THR A 164 -2.80 -13.02 8.29
C THR A 164 -3.40 -12.54 9.61
N ARG A 165 -2.64 -12.58 10.71
CA ARG A 165 -3.08 -12.16 12.04
C ARG A 165 -3.13 -10.63 12.23
N LEU A 166 -2.64 -9.85 11.26
CA LEU A 166 -2.89 -8.41 11.19
C LEU A 166 -4.40 -8.11 11.13
N TYR A 167 -5.21 -9.05 10.64
CA TYR A 167 -6.66 -8.95 10.53
C TYR A 167 -7.38 -9.96 11.45
N ASP A 168 -6.74 -10.41 12.53
CA ASP A 168 -7.39 -11.32 13.49
C ASP A 168 -8.65 -10.66 14.09
N VAL A 169 -9.70 -11.46 14.29
CA VAL A 169 -10.97 -11.02 14.86
C VAL A 169 -10.79 -10.34 16.23
N ASN A 170 -9.76 -10.74 17.00
CA ASN A 170 -9.51 -10.22 18.32
C ASN A 170 -8.38 -9.18 18.32
N PRO A 171 -8.61 -7.96 18.84
CA PRO A 171 -7.61 -6.89 18.86
C PRO A 171 -6.35 -7.23 19.66
N ILE A 172 -6.43 -8.09 20.68
CA ILE A 172 -5.22 -8.47 21.45
C ILE A 172 -4.19 -9.21 20.59
N VAL A 173 -4.66 -9.95 19.57
CA VAL A 173 -3.82 -10.72 18.65
C VAL A 173 -3.20 -9.77 17.63
N ARG A 174 -4.01 -8.87 17.04
CA ARG A 174 -3.52 -7.83 16.13
C ARG A 174 -2.45 -6.95 16.80
N LYS A 175 -2.72 -6.50 18.03
CA LYS A 175 -1.77 -5.73 18.83
C LYS A 175 -0.47 -6.49 19.06
N ALA A 176 -0.55 -7.76 19.45
CA ALA A 176 0.63 -8.56 19.71
C ALA A 176 1.51 -8.74 18.48
N LEU A 177 0.94 -8.78 17.27
CA LEU A 177 1.73 -8.77 16.05
C LEU A 177 2.44 -7.42 15.83
N PHE A 178 1.74 -6.29 15.96
CA PHE A 178 2.39 -4.97 15.86
C PHE A 178 3.49 -4.80 16.91
N ASP A 179 3.24 -5.20 18.16
CA ASP A 179 4.25 -5.18 19.22
C ASP A 179 5.44 -6.08 18.87
N ARG A 180 5.19 -7.27 18.29
CA ARG A 180 6.25 -8.19 17.88
C ARG A 180 7.09 -7.62 16.73
N LEU A 181 6.48 -6.91 15.79
CA LEU A 181 7.15 -6.30 14.64
C LEU A 181 8.17 -5.23 15.05
N GLN A 182 8.00 -4.58 16.20
CA GLN A 182 8.99 -3.62 16.73
C GLN A 182 10.36 -4.26 17.02
N LYS A 183 10.38 -5.57 17.30
CA LYS A 183 11.59 -6.39 17.50
C LYS A 183 11.74 -7.45 16.40
N GLY A 184 11.08 -7.22 15.27
CA GLY A 184 11.00 -8.14 14.15
C GLY A 184 12.09 -7.93 13.10
N PRO A 185 11.89 -8.45 11.88
CA PRO A 185 12.80 -8.19 10.77
C PRO A 185 12.90 -6.69 10.47
N SER A 186 14.03 -6.28 9.90
CA SER A 186 14.18 -4.93 9.36
C SER A 186 13.12 -4.68 8.27
N VAL A 187 12.55 -3.47 8.21
CA VAL A 187 11.61 -3.13 7.13
C VAL A 187 12.23 -3.32 5.75
N LYS A 188 13.55 -3.11 5.62
CA LYS A 188 14.30 -3.31 4.37
C LYS A 188 14.38 -4.78 3.93
N SER A 189 14.23 -5.74 4.84
CA SER A 189 14.20 -7.17 4.50
C SER A 189 12.81 -7.71 4.16
N LEU A 190 11.76 -6.92 4.38
CA LEU A 190 10.39 -7.27 3.96
C LEU A 190 10.21 -6.99 2.46
N GLU A 191 9.37 -7.78 1.80
CA GLU A 191 8.94 -7.49 0.42
C GLU A 191 8.00 -6.27 0.39
N ILE A 192 7.90 -5.57 -0.74
CA ILE A 192 7.05 -4.36 -0.87
C ILE A 192 5.60 -4.67 -0.45
N GLY A 193 4.97 -5.70 -1.04
CA GLY A 193 3.61 -6.09 -0.67
C GLY A 193 3.42 -6.50 0.80
N GLN A 194 4.48 -6.90 1.50
CA GLN A 194 4.43 -7.15 2.94
C GLN A 194 4.42 -5.83 3.74
N ARG A 195 5.21 -4.84 3.31
CA ARG A 195 5.23 -3.49 3.89
C ARG A 195 3.86 -2.83 3.73
N GLU A 196 3.30 -2.91 2.53
CA GLU A 196 1.96 -2.40 2.22
C GLU A 196 0.90 -3.04 3.11
N LYS A 197 0.90 -4.37 3.22
CA LYS A 197 -0.06 -5.10 4.06
C LYS A 197 -0.01 -4.68 5.53
N ILE A 198 1.17 -4.44 6.09
CA ILE A 198 1.33 -3.98 7.48
C ILE A 198 0.73 -2.57 7.64
N ILE A 199 1.04 -1.67 6.71
CA ILE A 199 0.57 -0.28 6.76
C ILE A 199 -0.95 -0.21 6.53
N SER A 200 -1.48 -0.89 5.52
CA SER A 200 -2.93 -0.93 5.24
C SER A 200 -3.71 -1.44 6.45
N ALA A 201 -3.26 -2.54 7.07
CA ALA A 201 -3.88 -3.06 8.29
C ALA A 201 -3.83 -2.05 9.45
N GLY A 202 -2.73 -1.31 9.60
CA GLY A 202 -2.55 -0.32 10.65
C GLY A 202 -3.37 0.96 10.45
N ILE A 203 -3.49 1.45 9.21
CA ILE A 203 -4.30 2.62 8.85
C ILE A 203 -5.79 2.33 9.07
N GLU A 204 -6.24 1.13 8.70
CA GLU A 204 -7.62 0.68 8.86
C GLU A 204 -8.01 0.34 10.31
N GLU A 205 -7.04 0.26 11.23
CA GLU A 205 -7.27 -0.10 12.62
C GLU A 205 -8.07 0.96 13.38
N LYS A 206 -9.06 0.49 14.15
CA LYS A 206 -10.03 1.32 14.87
C LYS A 206 -9.80 1.28 16.38
N VAL A 207 -9.18 0.23 16.90
CA VAL A 207 -8.89 0.08 18.33
C VAL A 207 -7.65 0.89 18.69
N VAL A 208 -7.83 1.89 19.55
CA VAL A 208 -6.80 2.87 19.93
C VAL A 208 -5.50 2.22 20.38
N ASP A 209 -5.57 1.23 21.27
CA ASP A 209 -4.38 0.55 21.79
C ASP A 209 -3.61 -0.23 20.71
N VAL A 210 -4.32 -0.82 19.73
CA VAL A 210 -3.70 -1.53 18.61
C VAL A 210 -3.07 -0.52 17.66
N LYS A 211 -3.79 0.58 17.38
CA LYS A 211 -3.33 1.68 16.54
C LYS A 211 -2.09 2.36 17.10
N SER A 212 -1.99 2.51 18.42
CA SER A 212 -0.78 3.01 19.09
C SER A 212 0.44 2.10 18.85
N SER A 213 0.28 0.78 18.97
CA SER A 213 1.34 -0.18 18.65
C SER A 213 1.76 -0.10 17.17
N PHE A 214 0.82 0.07 16.25
CA PHE A 214 1.11 0.29 14.83
C PHE A 214 1.87 1.61 14.60
N LEU A 215 1.42 2.71 15.19
CA LEU A 215 2.09 4.01 15.06
C LEU A 215 3.54 3.96 15.54
N HIS A 216 3.82 3.21 16.61
CA HIS A 216 5.19 2.97 17.05
C HIS A 216 6.01 2.23 15.99
N VAL A 217 5.44 1.22 15.31
CA VAL A 217 6.12 0.53 14.19
C VAL A 217 6.39 1.51 13.04
N LEU A 218 5.37 2.23 12.57
CA LEU A 218 5.47 3.12 11.41
C LEU A 218 6.41 4.32 11.68
N ILE A 219 6.20 5.01 12.79
CA ILE A 219 6.89 6.28 13.08
C ILE A 219 8.22 6.04 13.76
N GLU A 220 8.23 5.33 14.89
CA GLU A 220 9.44 5.21 15.71
C GLU A 220 10.43 4.21 15.11
N ILE A 221 9.97 3.05 14.64
CA ILE A 221 10.86 1.99 14.11
C ILE A 221 11.20 2.21 12.63
N TRP A 222 10.21 2.46 11.78
CA TRP A 222 10.43 2.56 10.33
C TRP A 222 10.90 3.96 9.95
N PHE A 223 10.08 4.99 10.16
CA PHE A 223 10.40 6.35 9.70
C PHE A 223 11.59 6.97 10.44
N LYS A 224 11.53 7.09 11.77
CA LYS A 224 12.61 7.68 12.58
C LYS A 224 13.81 6.74 12.68
N GLY A 225 13.59 5.50 13.10
CA GLY A 225 14.65 4.53 13.36
C GLY A 225 15.39 4.07 12.10
N THR A 226 14.67 3.59 11.07
CA THR A 226 15.30 3.00 9.87
C THR A 226 15.62 4.04 8.80
N CYS A 227 14.74 5.04 8.63
CA CYS A 227 14.89 6.06 7.59
C CYS A 227 15.49 7.37 8.13
N GLY A 228 15.76 7.51 9.43
CA GLY A 228 16.38 8.71 9.99
C GLY A 228 15.50 9.95 9.94
N SER A 229 14.17 9.79 9.89
CA SER A 229 13.20 10.87 9.62
C SER A 229 13.34 11.50 8.23
N ASP A 230 13.93 10.79 7.27
CA ASP A 230 14.06 11.23 5.88
C ASP A 230 12.93 10.64 5.02
N LEU A 231 12.11 11.53 4.44
CA LEU A 231 10.99 11.16 3.57
C LEU A 231 11.44 10.44 2.30
N ILE A 232 12.60 10.80 1.72
CA ILE A 232 13.15 10.14 0.53
C ILE A 232 13.52 8.70 0.87
N MET A 233 14.21 8.49 1.99
CA MET A 233 14.56 7.15 2.45
C MET A 233 13.31 6.32 2.78
N PHE A 234 12.23 6.96 3.24
CA PHE A 234 10.98 6.29 3.53
C PHE A 234 10.23 5.85 2.27
N ILE A 235 10.03 6.74 1.29
CA ILE A 235 9.31 6.37 0.06
C ILE A 235 10.08 5.37 -0.80
N ARG A 236 11.43 5.35 -0.70
CA ARG A 236 12.29 4.33 -1.33
C ARG A 236 12.15 2.94 -0.73
N LEU A 237 11.35 2.78 0.33
CA LEU A 237 10.89 1.46 0.78
C LEU A 237 9.73 0.91 -0.09
N PHE A 238 9.32 1.59 -1.15
CA PHE A 238 8.19 1.22 -1.99
C PHE A 238 8.48 1.53 -3.46
N ASP A 239 7.62 1.06 -4.35
CA ASP A 239 7.65 1.48 -5.75
C ASP A 239 6.76 2.72 -5.91
N VAL A 240 7.37 3.89 -6.13
CA VAL A 240 6.63 5.16 -6.14
C VAL A 240 5.63 5.23 -7.30
N GLU A 241 5.94 4.58 -8.43
CA GLU A 241 5.09 4.63 -9.61
C GLU A 241 3.92 3.65 -9.51
N ASP A 242 4.22 2.41 -9.14
CA ASP A 242 3.22 1.34 -9.03
C ASP A 242 2.34 1.51 -7.79
N ASP A 243 2.91 1.94 -6.65
CA ASP A 243 2.21 2.05 -5.36
C ASP A 243 1.69 3.49 -5.08
N ARG A 244 1.63 4.36 -6.09
CA ARG A 244 1.31 5.80 -6.00
C ARG A 244 0.14 6.14 -5.07
N ASP A 245 -1.01 5.47 -5.24
CA ASP A 245 -2.23 5.79 -4.47
C ASP A 245 -2.11 5.34 -3.00
N PHE A 246 -1.53 4.16 -2.79
CA PHE A 246 -1.23 3.63 -1.46
C PHE A 246 -0.23 4.53 -0.71
N LEU A 247 0.85 4.93 -1.37
CA LEU A 247 1.87 5.82 -0.82
C LEU A 247 1.33 7.22 -0.54
N SER A 248 0.47 7.75 -1.40
CA SER A 248 -0.15 9.05 -1.16
C SER A 248 -0.97 9.01 0.12
N THR A 249 -1.80 7.97 0.30
CA THR A 249 -2.56 7.75 1.54
C THR A 249 -1.63 7.58 2.75
N THR A 250 -0.55 6.82 2.59
CA THR A 250 0.43 6.55 3.66
C THR A 250 1.15 7.82 4.11
N LEU A 251 1.60 8.68 3.18
CA LEU A 251 2.24 9.95 3.52
C LEU A 251 1.28 10.92 4.20
N GLN A 252 0.04 11.03 3.70
CA GLN A 252 -0.97 11.86 4.39
C GLN A 252 -1.23 11.34 5.80
N TYR A 253 -1.33 10.02 5.97
CA TYR A 253 -1.50 9.42 7.29
C TYR A 253 -0.29 9.68 8.19
N LEU A 254 0.94 9.56 7.66
CA LEU A 254 2.17 9.85 8.39
C LEU A 254 2.18 11.30 8.88
N TYR A 255 2.00 12.30 8.00
CA TYR A 255 2.02 13.71 8.38
C TYR A 255 1.00 14.05 9.48
N ASN A 256 -0.21 13.47 9.41
CA ASN A 256 -1.25 13.68 10.42
C ASN A 256 -0.92 13.09 11.79
N ASN A 257 0.02 12.15 11.90
CA ASN A 257 0.38 11.47 13.14
C ASN A 257 1.80 11.79 13.63
N LEU A 258 2.60 12.55 12.86
CA LEU A 258 3.90 13.03 13.32
C LEU A 258 3.72 14.07 14.44
N ASP A 259 4.66 14.06 15.39
CA ASP A 259 4.82 15.16 16.32
C ASP A 259 5.26 16.44 15.58
N ILE A 260 4.98 17.60 16.18
CA ILE A 260 5.16 18.90 15.51
C ILE A 260 6.61 19.14 15.08
N ASN A 261 7.59 18.70 15.87
CA ASN A 261 9.01 18.91 15.58
C ASN A 261 9.44 18.06 14.39
N CYS A 262 9.01 16.80 14.34
CA CYS A 262 9.30 15.90 13.24
C CYS A 262 8.61 16.33 11.94
N LEU A 263 7.37 16.81 12.03
CA LEU A 263 6.66 17.38 10.89
C LEU A 263 7.35 18.65 10.38
N GLU A 264 7.75 19.56 11.26
CA GLU A 264 8.49 20.78 10.91
C GLU A 264 9.82 20.46 10.25
N LEU A 265 10.57 19.47 10.78
CA LEU A 265 11.79 18.99 10.13
C LEU A 265 11.54 18.55 8.68
N CYS A 266 10.51 17.73 8.45
CA CYS A 266 10.13 17.28 7.12
C CYS A 266 9.82 18.46 6.17
N MET A 267 9.00 19.40 6.64
CA MET A 267 8.59 20.56 5.84
C MET A 267 9.77 21.51 5.58
N ASN A 268 10.67 21.68 6.54
CA ASN A 268 11.90 22.46 6.38
C ASN A 268 12.82 21.83 5.32
N THR A 269 12.98 20.51 5.33
CA THR A 269 13.74 19.80 4.30
C THR A 269 13.15 20.03 2.92
N ILE A 270 11.82 19.93 2.76
CA ILE A 270 11.14 20.23 1.49
C ILE A 270 11.35 21.69 1.08
N GLY A 271 11.32 22.62 2.03
CA GLY A 271 11.62 24.04 1.82
C GLY A 271 13.01 24.29 1.23
N THR A 272 13.99 23.42 1.48
CA THR A 272 15.33 23.53 0.87
C THR A 272 15.38 23.11 -0.61
N TRP A 273 14.34 22.43 -1.10
CA TRP A 273 14.29 21.94 -2.48
C TRP A 273 13.67 22.95 -3.44
N ILE A 274 12.87 23.88 -2.92
CA ILE A 274 12.11 24.84 -3.73
C ILE A 274 12.88 26.14 -3.97
N ASP A 275 12.65 26.74 -5.13
CA ASP A 275 13.14 28.08 -5.47
C ASP A 275 12.41 29.14 -4.64
N SER A 276 13.14 30.11 -4.10
CA SER A 276 12.59 31.10 -3.16
C SER A 276 11.58 32.06 -3.76
N ASN A 277 11.62 32.28 -5.08
CA ASN A 277 10.72 33.21 -5.77
C ASN A 277 9.45 32.50 -6.27
N THR A 278 9.61 31.31 -6.83
CA THR A 278 8.52 30.58 -7.48
C THR A 278 7.87 29.53 -6.59
N ARG A 279 8.58 29.08 -5.55
CA ARG A 279 8.19 27.98 -4.66
C ARG A 279 7.96 26.64 -5.39
N ILE A 280 8.56 26.51 -6.58
CA ILE A 280 8.61 25.28 -7.37
C ILE A 280 9.93 24.56 -7.08
N LEU A 281 9.94 23.23 -7.16
CA LEU A 281 11.16 22.44 -7.04
C LEU A 281 12.26 22.91 -7.99
N SER A 282 13.47 23.04 -7.45
CA SER A 282 14.68 23.35 -8.22
C SER A 282 15.10 22.17 -9.10
N GLU A 283 15.87 22.42 -10.16
CA GLU A 283 16.26 21.41 -11.14
C GLU A 283 16.95 20.18 -10.54
N ASN A 284 17.78 20.37 -9.50
CA ASN A 284 18.48 19.28 -8.81
C ASN A 284 17.55 18.27 -8.11
N TYR A 285 16.31 18.68 -7.82
CA TYR A 285 15.30 17.87 -7.13
C TYR A 285 14.15 17.49 -8.08
N TRP A 286 14.32 17.68 -9.39
CA TRP A 286 13.26 17.40 -10.36
C TRP A 286 13.28 15.92 -10.80
N ASN A 287 12.85 15.02 -9.92
CA ASN A 287 12.63 13.61 -10.23
C ASN A 287 11.39 13.06 -9.52
N ILE A 288 11.02 11.81 -9.82
CA ILE A 288 9.81 11.14 -9.39
C ILE A 288 9.65 11.20 -7.86
N GLU A 289 10.67 10.85 -7.09
CA GLU A 289 10.58 10.79 -5.63
C GLU A 289 10.37 12.16 -4.98
N TYR A 290 11.17 13.16 -5.37
CA TYR A 290 11.07 14.51 -4.79
C TYR A 290 9.78 15.20 -5.23
N VAL A 291 9.37 15.06 -6.50
CA VAL A 291 8.10 15.61 -7.00
C VAL A 291 6.92 15.00 -6.25
N PHE A 292 6.93 13.68 -6.04
CA PHE A 292 5.88 12.98 -5.31
C PHE A 292 5.76 13.47 -3.87
N ILE A 293 6.88 13.58 -3.14
CA ILE A 293 6.90 14.09 -1.76
C ILE A 293 6.41 15.54 -1.72
N TRP A 294 6.92 16.40 -2.60
CA TRP A 294 6.54 17.81 -2.64
C TRP A 294 5.04 17.96 -2.91
N CYS A 295 4.50 17.25 -3.91
CA CYS A 295 3.06 17.26 -4.20
C CYS A 295 2.24 16.72 -3.01
N SER A 296 2.70 15.66 -2.33
CA SER A 296 2.05 15.13 -1.14
C SER A 296 2.05 16.13 0.03
N ALA A 297 3.16 16.83 0.25
CA ALA A 297 3.25 17.87 1.29
C ALA A 297 2.33 19.06 0.97
N LEU A 298 2.27 19.50 -0.29
CA LEU A 298 1.32 20.54 -0.71
C LEU A 298 -0.13 20.11 -0.46
N LYS A 299 -0.51 18.89 -0.84
CA LYS A 299 -1.84 18.33 -0.55
C LYS A 299 -2.16 18.36 0.94
N TYR A 300 -1.19 18.01 1.78
CA TYR A 300 -1.33 18.03 3.25
C TYR A 300 -1.55 19.45 3.78
N ILE A 301 -0.70 20.40 3.37
CA ILE A 301 -0.75 21.80 3.81
C ILE A 301 -2.05 22.46 3.37
N LEU A 302 -2.45 22.28 2.11
CA LEU A 302 -3.69 22.85 1.56
C LEU A 302 -4.93 22.28 2.27
N SER A 303 -4.94 20.99 2.58
CA SER A 303 -6.06 20.34 3.29
C SER A 303 -6.15 20.71 4.78
N ASN A 304 -5.05 21.21 5.37
CA ASN A 304 -4.96 21.56 6.79
C ASN A 304 -4.62 23.04 7.01
N SER A 305 -4.91 23.90 6.03
CA SER A 305 -4.52 25.32 6.02
C SER A 305 -4.88 26.09 7.30
N GLY A 306 -6.01 25.76 7.93
CA GLY A 306 -6.44 26.37 9.21
C GLY A 306 -5.69 25.91 10.47
N LYS A 307 -4.88 24.84 10.39
CA LYS A 307 -4.05 24.31 11.48
C LYS A 307 -2.55 24.51 11.24
N CYS A 308 -2.19 24.82 10.00
CA CYS A 308 -0.81 25.01 9.57
C CYS A 308 -0.24 26.33 10.11
N SER A 309 1.04 26.32 10.50
CA SER A 309 1.75 27.54 10.87
C SER A 309 1.93 28.45 9.64
N ALA A 310 2.17 29.75 9.86
CA ALA A 310 2.45 30.70 8.78
C ALA A 310 3.62 30.24 7.91
N TYR A 311 4.62 29.56 8.51
CA TYR A 311 5.74 28.97 7.79
C TYR A 311 5.31 28.00 6.68
N TYR A 312 4.30 27.16 6.90
CA TYR A 312 3.84 26.23 5.87
C TYR A 312 3.17 26.94 4.68
N GLN A 313 2.62 28.14 4.89
CA GLN A 313 2.04 28.93 3.80
C GLN A 313 3.11 29.46 2.84
N ASP A 314 4.34 29.64 3.31
CA ASP A 314 5.48 30.07 2.48
C ASP A 314 5.98 28.96 1.53
N LEU A 315 5.58 27.71 1.76
CA LEU A 315 5.89 26.58 0.89
C LEU A 315 4.91 26.44 -0.29
N ILE A 316 3.78 27.15 -0.26
CA ILE A 316 2.70 26.99 -1.25
C ILE A 316 3.02 27.88 -2.47
N PRO A 317 3.21 27.30 -3.68
CA PRO A 317 3.36 28.07 -4.91
C PRO A 317 2.03 28.66 -5.38
N GLU A 318 2.08 29.72 -6.18
CA GLU A 318 0.90 30.17 -6.92
C GLU A 318 0.54 29.15 -8.01
N ILE A 319 -0.77 29.04 -8.31
CA ILE A 319 -1.28 28.17 -9.38
C ILE A 319 -0.58 28.46 -10.71
N SER A 320 -0.37 29.74 -11.03
CA SER A 320 0.30 30.21 -12.24
C SER A 320 1.73 29.63 -12.39
N LYS A 321 2.47 29.46 -11.30
CA LYS A 321 3.84 28.92 -11.31
C LYS A 321 3.85 27.42 -11.58
N ILE A 322 2.89 26.67 -11.01
CA ILE A 322 2.70 25.25 -11.33
C ILE A 322 2.34 25.10 -12.81
N CYS A 323 1.45 25.95 -13.33
CA CYS A 323 1.04 25.93 -14.74
C CYS A 323 2.22 26.24 -15.69
N ALA A 324 3.02 27.25 -15.37
CA ALA A 324 4.25 27.52 -16.12
C ALA A 324 5.23 26.34 -16.10
N CYS A 325 5.28 25.61 -14.98
CA CYS A 325 6.08 24.40 -14.87
C CYS A 325 5.55 23.27 -15.75
N LEU A 326 4.24 23.00 -15.70
CA LEU A 326 3.56 22.04 -16.58
C LEU A 326 3.82 22.37 -18.05
N ALA A 327 3.63 23.62 -18.46
CA ALA A 327 3.81 24.07 -19.84
C ALA A 327 5.21 23.78 -20.38
N ARG A 328 6.25 23.97 -19.56
CA ARG A 328 7.64 23.65 -19.91
C ARG A 328 7.86 22.15 -20.13
N GLN A 329 7.21 21.32 -19.33
CA GLN A 329 7.40 19.86 -19.37
C GLN A 329 6.70 19.20 -20.57
N ILE A 330 5.64 19.81 -21.12
CA ILE A 330 4.89 19.30 -22.29
C ILE A 330 5.80 18.94 -23.48
N ASP A 331 6.83 19.73 -23.71
CA ASP A 331 7.72 19.55 -24.87
C ASP A 331 8.94 18.67 -24.55
N LEU A 332 9.21 18.41 -23.27
CA LEU A 332 10.38 17.65 -22.81
C LEU A 332 10.06 16.18 -22.51
N ILE A 333 8.81 15.85 -22.23
CA ILE A 333 8.40 14.51 -21.79
C ILE A 333 8.37 13.51 -22.94
N SER A 334 9.01 12.37 -22.72
CA SER A 334 8.89 11.20 -23.59
C SER A 334 7.53 10.52 -23.38
N PRO A 335 6.94 9.90 -24.42
CA PRO A 335 5.71 9.12 -24.26
C PRO A 335 5.85 8.04 -23.19
N GLY A 336 4.97 8.06 -22.19
CA GLY A 336 4.96 7.10 -21.07
C GLY A 336 5.72 7.55 -19.81
N GLU A 337 6.46 8.67 -19.85
CA GLU A 337 7.17 9.23 -18.69
C GLU A 337 6.38 10.38 -18.03
N ASP A 338 5.06 10.20 -17.88
CA ASP A 338 4.13 11.26 -17.46
C ASP A 338 3.74 11.22 -15.98
N PHE A 339 4.42 10.40 -15.17
CA PHE A 339 4.20 10.30 -13.73
C PHE A 339 4.25 11.68 -13.04
N ILE A 340 5.29 12.48 -13.34
CA ILE A 340 5.46 13.83 -12.79
C ILE A 340 4.26 14.71 -13.15
N LEU A 341 3.76 14.65 -14.39
CA LEU A 341 2.58 15.43 -14.78
C LEU A 341 1.33 14.99 -14.02
N ILE A 342 1.16 13.68 -13.83
CA ILE A 342 0.04 13.10 -13.07
C ILE A 342 0.04 13.63 -11.63
N GLU A 343 1.20 13.74 -10.98
CA GLU A 343 1.29 14.35 -9.65
C GLU A 343 0.95 15.84 -9.65
N LEU A 344 1.45 16.58 -10.64
CA LEU A 344 1.16 18.02 -10.81
C LEU A 344 -0.33 18.29 -11.07
N PHE A 345 -0.98 17.50 -11.94
CA PHE A 345 -2.42 17.61 -12.16
C PHE A 345 -3.20 17.30 -10.89
N SER A 346 -2.75 16.29 -10.14
CA SER A 346 -3.39 15.87 -8.91
C SER A 346 -3.34 16.95 -7.84
N VAL A 347 -2.18 17.59 -7.62
CA VAL A 347 -2.04 18.65 -6.60
C VAL A 347 -2.78 19.94 -6.97
N LEU A 348 -2.91 20.27 -8.26
CA LEU A 348 -3.66 21.45 -8.71
C LEU A 348 -5.11 21.45 -8.20
N ARG A 349 -5.73 20.28 -8.08
CA ARG A 349 -7.12 20.15 -7.60
C ARG A 349 -7.28 20.38 -6.09
N ASN A 350 -6.20 20.59 -5.36
CA ASN A 350 -6.23 20.94 -3.94
C ASN A 350 -6.23 22.45 -3.69
N PHE A 351 -6.04 23.27 -4.72
CA PHE A 351 -6.09 24.73 -4.59
C PHE A 351 -7.52 25.26 -4.61
N GLU A 352 -7.77 26.30 -3.83
CA GLU A 352 -9.05 27.02 -3.85
C GLU A 352 -9.25 27.80 -5.16
N LEU A 353 -10.51 27.93 -5.59
CA LEU A 353 -10.88 28.55 -6.87
C LEU A 353 -10.97 30.10 -6.83
N ASN A 354 -10.49 30.72 -5.75
CA ASN A 354 -10.57 32.16 -5.50
C ASN A 354 -9.55 32.97 -6.32
N ASP A 355 -8.44 32.36 -6.73
CA ASP A 355 -7.44 32.98 -7.62
C ASP A 355 -7.92 32.91 -9.07
N GLU A 356 -8.66 33.93 -9.50
CA GLU A 356 -9.17 34.07 -10.88
C GLU A 356 -8.07 34.03 -11.94
N SER A 357 -6.91 34.65 -11.66
CA SER A 357 -5.78 34.71 -12.59
C SER A 357 -5.10 33.34 -12.72
N GLY A 358 -4.82 32.70 -11.59
CA GLY A 358 -4.29 31.35 -11.53
C GLY A 358 -5.23 30.33 -12.17
N ARG A 359 -6.54 30.44 -11.91
CA ARG A 359 -7.56 29.58 -12.54
C ARG A 359 -7.55 29.71 -14.05
N LYS A 360 -7.49 30.93 -14.58
CA LYS A 360 -7.38 31.16 -16.03
C LYS A 360 -6.10 30.52 -16.58
N SER A 361 -4.95 30.75 -15.93
CA SER A 361 -3.68 30.13 -16.31
C SER A 361 -3.73 28.59 -16.33
N ALA A 362 -4.44 28.00 -15.36
CA ALA A 362 -4.66 26.55 -15.30
C ALA A 362 -5.50 26.05 -16.47
N LEU A 363 -6.65 26.69 -16.74
CA LEU A 363 -7.51 26.32 -17.87
C LEU A 363 -6.76 26.41 -19.20
N ASP A 364 -6.05 27.51 -19.45
CA ASP A 364 -5.28 27.70 -20.69
C ASP A 364 -4.19 26.63 -20.87
N THR A 365 -3.46 26.32 -19.79
CA THR A 365 -2.39 25.31 -19.81
C THR A 365 -2.94 23.90 -19.98
N LEU A 366 -4.04 23.55 -19.30
CA LEU A 366 -4.65 22.23 -19.39
C LEU A 366 -5.22 22.00 -20.79
N LEU A 367 -5.84 23.01 -21.42
CA LEU A 367 -6.29 22.92 -22.82
C LEU A 367 -5.11 22.73 -23.78
N GLN A 368 -4.02 23.47 -23.60
CA GLN A 368 -2.81 23.30 -24.42
C GLN A 368 -2.28 21.86 -24.39
N ILE A 369 -2.36 21.20 -23.22
CA ILE A 369 -1.97 19.78 -23.05
C ILE A 369 -2.95 18.87 -23.77
N LEU A 370 -4.26 19.09 -23.59
CA LEU A 370 -5.30 18.27 -24.23
C LEU A 370 -5.26 18.35 -25.76
N SER A 371 -4.88 19.48 -26.35
CA SER A 371 -4.72 19.63 -27.81
C SER A 371 -3.53 18.85 -28.39
N LYS A 372 -2.66 18.25 -27.55
CA LYS A 372 -1.51 17.42 -27.98
C LYS A 372 -1.51 16.05 -27.30
N PRO A 373 -2.58 15.26 -27.39
CA PRO A 373 -2.77 14.11 -26.52
C PRO A 373 -1.82 12.95 -26.81
N SER A 374 -1.27 12.85 -28.03
CA SER A 374 -0.41 11.73 -28.46
C SER A 374 0.91 11.61 -27.70
N LYS A 375 1.30 12.62 -26.93
CA LYS A 375 2.50 12.60 -26.08
C LYS A 375 2.26 11.95 -24.71
N PHE A 376 1.01 11.72 -24.32
CA PHE A 376 0.65 11.39 -22.95
C PHE A 376 -0.06 10.04 -22.86
N SER A 377 0.12 9.34 -21.74
CA SER A 377 -0.65 8.14 -21.45
C SER A 377 -2.13 8.49 -21.21
N LEU A 378 -3.01 7.51 -21.39
CA LEU A 378 -4.42 7.67 -21.07
C LEU A 378 -4.65 8.05 -19.60
N LYS A 379 -3.75 7.66 -18.67
CA LYS A 379 -3.84 8.03 -17.26
C LYS A 379 -3.60 9.54 -17.06
N ALA A 380 -2.56 10.09 -17.68
CA ALA A 380 -2.29 11.53 -17.64
C ALA A 380 -3.40 12.35 -18.30
N ILE A 381 -3.93 11.88 -19.44
CA ILE A 381 -5.07 12.53 -20.11
C ILE A 381 -6.28 12.58 -19.17
N LYS A 382 -6.63 11.47 -18.51
CA LYS A 382 -7.75 11.42 -17.57
C LYS A 382 -7.54 12.39 -16.39
N GLU A 383 -6.35 12.41 -15.81
CA GLU A 383 -6.03 13.31 -14.69
C GLU A 383 -6.03 14.78 -15.12
N ASN A 384 -5.57 15.10 -16.33
CA ASN A 384 -5.63 16.43 -16.89
C ASN A 384 -7.09 16.90 -17.06
N VAL A 385 -7.96 16.07 -17.68
CA VAL A 385 -9.38 16.40 -17.86
C VAL A 385 -10.05 16.64 -16.52
N ARG A 386 -9.80 15.79 -15.51
CA ARG A 386 -10.33 15.99 -14.14
C ARG A 386 -9.90 17.34 -13.55
N SER A 387 -8.67 17.76 -13.78
CA SER A 387 -8.19 19.07 -13.35
C SER A 387 -8.82 20.21 -14.15
N TYR A 388 -9.02 20.05 -15.46
CA TYR A 388 -9.69 21.05 -16.30
C TYR A 388 -11.14 21.27 -15.85
N VAL A 389 -11.86 20.18 -15.57
CA VAL A 389 -13.21 20.18 -15.02
C VAL A 389 -13.25 20.89 -13.67
N TYR A 390 -12.30 20.58 -12.77
CA TYR A 390 -12.24 21.20 -11.44
C TYR A 390 -12.17 22.74 -11.50
N PHE A 391 -11.36 23.29 -12.42
CA PHE A 391 -11.26 24.74 -12.61
C PHE A 391 -12.38 25.33 -13.46
N SER A 392 -13.19 24.51 -14.12
CA SER A 392 -14.30 24.95 -14.96
C SER A 392 -15.58 25.09 -14.13
N ILE A 393 -15.98 26.32 -13.80
CA ILE A 393 -17.18 26.58 -12.99
C ILE A 393 -18.49 26.29 -13.75
N ASN A 394 -18.48 26.32 -15.09
CA ASN A 394 -19.67 26.17 -15.92
C ASN A 394 -19.67 24.86 -16.71
N ASN A 395 -20.31 23.83 -16.15
CA ASN A 395 -20.39 22.49 -16.74
C ASN A 395 -20.96 22.47 -18.16
N ASN A 396 -21.88 23.38 -18.49
CA ASN A 396 -22.51 23.42 -19.82
C ASN A 396 -21.55 23.89 -20.92
N LYS A 397 -20.52 24.67 -20.58
CA LYS A 397 -19.50 25.12 -21.54
C LYS A 397 -18.34 24.15 -21.69
N ILE A 398 -18.14 23.24 -20.74
CA ILE A 398 -17.04 22.26 -20.77
C ILE A 398 -17.15 21.40 -22.03
N LEU A 399 -18.34 20.86 -22.29
CA LEU A 399 -18.54 19.99 -23.45
C LEU A 399 -18.29 20.72 -24.77
N ASP A 400 -18.72 21.98 -24.86
CA ASP A 400 -18.54 22.81 -26.05
C ASP A 400 -17.06 23.02 -26.38
N VAL A 401 -16.24 23.35 -25.38
CA VAL A 401 -14.79 23.52 -25.53
C VAL A 401 -14.12 22.19 -25.87
N ILE A 402 -14.53 21.10 -25.23
CA ILE A 402 -13.94 19.78 -25.47
C ILE A 402 -14.26 19.27 -26.87
N VAL A 403 -15.46 19.52 -27.40
CA VAL A 403 -15.81 19.21 -28.79
C VAL A 403 -14.93 19.99 -29.77
N GLU A 404 -14.60 21.25 -29.46
CA GLU A 404 -13.65 22.05 -30.25
C GLU A 404 -12.25 21.43 -30.21
N VAL A 405 -11.74 21.08 -29.02
CA VAL A 405 -10.43 20.41 -28.85
C VAL A 405 -10.37 19.08 -29.62
N ILE A 406 -11.41 18.25 -29.55
CA ILE A 406 -11.47 16.98 -30.31
C ILE A 406 -11.45 17.25 -31.81
N SER A 407 -12.16 18.28 -32.25
CA SER A 407 -12.17 18.67 -33.66
C SER A 407 -10.78 19.14 -34.11
N GLU A 408 -10.09 19.96 -33.31
CA GLU A 408 -8.72 20.41 -33.56
C GLU A 408 -7.72 19.25 -33.64
N ILE A 409 -7.80 18.29 -32.72
CA ILE A 409 -6.92 17.11 -32.70
C ILE A 409 -7.10 16.27 -33.98
N ARG A 410 -8.33 16.19 -34.51
CA ARG A 410 -8.68 15.38 -35.70
C ARG A 410 -8.48 16.13 -37.02
N GLN A 411 -8.50 17.48 -37.04
CA GLN A 411 -8.28 18.31 -38.24
C GLN A 411 -6.98 18.03 -39.02
N PRO A 412 -5.78 17.93 -38.41
CA PRO A 412 -4.53 17.71 -39.15
C PRO A 412 -4.46 16.36 -39.86
N ILE A 413 -5.36 15.42 -39.55
CA ILE A 413 -5.44 14.10 -40.19
C ILE A 413 -6.31 14.17 -41.45
N ASN A 414 -7.37 14.98 -41.42
CA ASN A 414 -8.30 15.15 -42.56
C ASN A 414 -7.73 16.00 -43.71
N MET A 415 -6.69 16.80 -43.45
CA MET A 415 -6.02 17.66 -44.44
C MET A 415 -4.70 17.10 -44.99
N ALA A 416 -4.28 15.89 -44.59
CA ALA A 416 -3.08 15.24 -45.12
C ALA A 416 -3.32 14.72 -46.55
N THR A 417 -3.55 15.63 -47.51
CA THR A 417 -3.27 15.41 -48.94
C THR A 417 -1.76 15.21 -49.13
N PRO A 418 -1.32 14.28 -49.99
CA PRO A 418 0.10 14.01 -50.19
C PRO A 418 0.76 15.16 -50.95
N LEU A 419 1.32 16.12 -50.22
CA LEU A 419 2.26 17.09 -50.77
C LEU A 419 3.68 16.53 -50.62
N GLY A 420 4.18 15.93 -51.70
CA GLY A 420 5.58 15.55 -51.84
C GLY A 420 5.84 14.24 -52.57
N LEU A 421 5.41 14.13 -53.83
CA LEU A 421 6.04 13.19 -54.77
C LEU A 421 6.37 13.95 -56.05
N GLU A 422 7.67 14.06 -56.31
CA GLU A 422 8.22 14.43 -57.60
C GLU A 422 7.61 13.56 -58.71
N GLU A 423 7.40 14.20 -59.86
CA GLU A 423 6.81 13.66 -61.08
C GLU A 423 7.39 12.29 -61.45
N ASN A 424 6.51 11.27 -61.52
CA ASN A 424 6.42 10.23 -62.57
C ASN A 424 5.82 8.92 -62.04
N VAL A 425 4.50 8.85 -61.84
CA VAL A 425 3.77 7.56 -61.86
C VAL A 425 2.40 7.76 -62.52
N LYS A 426 2.08 6.85 -63.44
CA LYS A 426 0.85 6.79 -64.24
C LYS A 426 -0.41 6.85 -63.37
N LEU A 427 -1.39 7.62 -63.84
CA LEU A 427 -2.77 7.64 -63.34
C LEU A 427 -3.35 6.23 -63.28
N SER A 428 -3.62 5.75 -62.07
CA SER A 428 -4.64 4.73 -61.79
C SER A 428 -5.76 5.39 -61.00
N ASP A 429 -6.98 5.34 -61.54
CA ASP A 429 -8.22 5.85 -60.95
C ASP A 429 -8.65 5.03 -59.72
N THR A 430 -7.89 5.12 -58.63
CA THR A 430 -8.33 4.69 -57.30
C THR A 430 -8.39 5.94 -56.45
N GLU A 431 -9.62 6.32 -56.04
CA GLU A 431 -9.81 7.31 -54.99
C GLU A 431 -8.89 6.97 -53.81
N PRO A 432 -8.13 7.93 -53.26
CA PRO A 432 -7.31 7.66 -52.09
C PRO A 432 -8.25 7.27 -50.95
N GLU A 433 -8.14 6.02 -50.46
CA GLU A 433 -8.78 5.61 -49.22
C GLU A 433 -8.43 6.65 -48.12
N PRO A 434 -9.41 7.13 -47.33
CA PRO A 434 -9.13 8.03 -46.23
C PRO A 434 -8.10 7.38 -45.31
N LEU A 435 -7.00 8.08 -45.03
CA LEU A 435 -6.00 7.59 -44.09
C LEU A 435 -6.69 7.31 -42.74
N ALA A 436 -6.78 6.04 -42.34
CA ALA A 436 -7.47 5.67 -41.11
C ALA A 436 -6.85 6.42 -39.91
N GLU A 437 -7.70 7.01 -39.07
CA GLU A 437 -7.24 7.73 -37.87
C GLU A 437 -6.42 6.81 -36.96
N LYS A 438 -5.27 7.31 -36.50
CA LYS A 438 -4.35 6.55 -35.63
C LYS A 438 -5.05 6.14 -34.33
N THR A 439 -4.85 4.89 -33.92
CA THR A 439 -5.48 4.29 -32.73
C THR A 439 -5.29 5.15 -31.48
N ASP A 440 -4.06 5.59 -31.21
CA ASP A 440 -3.73 6.37 -30.00
C ASP A 440 -4.49 7.71 -29.95
N ILE A 441 -4.73 8.33 -31.10
CA ILE A 441 -5.46 9.60 -31.19
C ILE A 441 -6.94 9.38 -30.89
N LEU A 442 -7.54 8.35 -31.48
CA LEU A 442 -8.94 8.01 -31.24
C LEU A 442 -9.17 7.62 -29.77
N LEU A 443 -8.29 6.79 -29.20
CA LEU A 443 -8.35 6.41 -27.78
C LEU A 443 -8.23 7.62 -26.86
N ALA A 444 -7.32 8.54 -27.17
CA ALA A 444 -7.19 9.78 -26.42
C ALA A 444 -8.45 10.63 -26.48
N CYS A 445 -8.97 10.90 -27.69
CA CYS A 445 -10.20 11.67 -27.88
C CYS A 445 -11.39 11.03 -27.17
N LEU A 446 -11.59 9.72 -27.32
CA LEU A 446 -12.65 8.98 -26.62
C LEU A 446 -12.46 9.03 -25.10
N SER A 447 -11.23 8.91 -24.60
CA SER A 447 -10.92 9.03 -23.16
C SER A 447 -11.24 10.42 -22.62
N ILE A 448 -10.91 11.48 -23.38
CA ILE A 448 -11.25 12.87 -23.01
C ILE A 448 -12.78 13.00 -22.90
N VAL A 449 -13.51 12.54 -23.91
CA VAL A 449 -14.98 12.54 -23.89
C VAL A 449 -15.52 11.77 -22.69
N ALA A 450 -15.05 10.55 -22.47
CA ALA A 450 -15.53 9.70 -21.39
C ALA A 450 -15.33 10.33 -20.01
N GLU A 451 -14.22 11.02 -19.75
CA GLU A 451 -14.01 11.73 -18.48
C GLU A 451 -14.90 12.97 -18.35
N VAL A 452 -15.17 13.69 -19.43
CA VAL A 452 -16.09 14.84 -19.41
C VAL A 452 -17.54 14.40 -19.17
N LEU A 453 -17.96 13.28 -19.77
CA LEU A 453 -19.32 12.77 -19.60
C LEU A 453 -19.60 12.23 -18.18
N GLN A 454 -18.57 11.96 -17.39
CA GLN A 454 -18.72 11.56 -15.98
C GLN A 454 -19.05 12.75 -15.04
N ILE A 455 -18.95 13.98 -15.53
CA ILE A 455 -19.31 15.18 -14.76
C ILE A 455 -20.82 15.20 -14.50
N ARG A 456 -21.21 15.53 -13.26
CA ARG A 456 -22.63 15.71 -12.92
C ARG A 456 -23.21 16.94 -13.63
N ASN A 457 -24.41 16.80 -14.19
CA ASN A 457 -25.18 17.88 -14.82
C ASN A 457 -24.55 18.47 -16.10
N VAL A 458 -23.90 17.66 -16.94
CA VAL A 458 -23.57 18.08 -18.30
C VAL A 458 -24.83 18.04 -19.15
N ASP A 459 -25.14 19.13 -19.85
CA ASP A 459 -26.24 19.16 -20.81
C ASP A 459 -25.88 18.40 -22.10
N LEU A 460 -26.39 17.18 -22.21
CA LEU A 460 -26.21 16.33 -23.39
C LEU A 460 -27.33 16.50 -24.44
N THR A 461 -28.21 17.48 -24.28
CA THR A 461 -29.30 17.77 -25.23
C THR A 461 -28.90 18.81 -26.29
N THR A 462 -27.72 19.41 -26.16
CA THR A 462 -27.21 20.42 -27.08
C THR A 462 -26.92 19.84 -28.46
N SER A 463 -26.98 20.69 -29.49
CA SER A 463 -26.63 20.30 -30.86
C SER A 463 -25.20 19.76 -30.96
N ARG A 464 -24.25 20.33 -30.21
CA ARG A 464 -22.86 19.86 -30.19
C ARG A 464 -22.72 18.48 -29.56
N ALA A 465 -23.43 18.21 -28.46
CA ALA A 465 -23.46 16.88 -27.86
C ALA A 465 -24.02 15.83 -28.83
N LEU A 466 -25.09 16.19 -29.57
CA LEU A 466 -25.69 15.34 -30.59
C LEU A 466 -24.73 15.07 -31.76
N THR A 467 -24.01 16.09 -32.25
CA THR A 467 -22.96 15.96 -33.28
C THR A 467 -21.83 15.06 -32.79
N LEU A 468 -21.33 15.26 -31.56
CA LEU A 468 -20.30 14.41 -30.97
C LEU A 468 -20.75 12.94 -30.90
N LEU A 469 -22.00 12.68 -30.50
CA LEU A 469 -22.54 11.33 -30.45
C LEU A 469 -22.67 10.71 -31.84
N LYS A 470 -23.27 11.42 -32.80
CA LYS A 470 -23.60 10.87 -34.11
C LYS A 470 -22.40 10.76 -35.05
N ASP A 471 -21.52 11.75 -35.03
CA ASP A 471 -20.49 11.91 -36.05
C ASP A 471 -19.11 11.42 -35.55
N PHE A 472 -18.97 11.18 -34.24
CA PHE A 472 -17.74 10.65 -33.65
C PHE A 472 -17.95 9.32 -32.91
N ILE A 473 -18.82 9.26 -31.89
CA ILE A 473 -18.92 8.06 -31.04
C ILE A 473 -19.58 6.88 -31.77
N LEU A 474 -20.76 7.08 -32.36
CA LEU A 474 -21.54 6.00 -32.97
C LEU A 474 -20.81 5.28 -34.13
N PRO A 475 -20.11 5.98 -35.05
CA PRO A 475 -19.33 5.31 -36.10
C PRO A 475 -18.24 4.39 -35.52
N LEU A 476 -17.61 4.77 -34.41
CA LEU A 476 -16.51 4.03 -33.80
C LEU A 476 -16.96 2.78 -33.03
N ILE A 477 -18.26 2.59 -32.79
CA ILE A 477 -18.81 1.33 -32.28
C ILE A 477 -18.62 0.20 -33.31
N GLN A 478 -18.49 0.53 -34.59
CA GLN A 478 -18.23 -0.45 -35.66
C GLN A 478 -16.75 -0.49 -36.10
N ASP A 479 -15.85 0.18 -35.38
CA ASP A 479 -14.42 0.19 -35.70
C ASP A 479 -13.83 -1.24 -35.67
N ALA A 480 -12.90 -1.55 -36.57
CA ALA A 480 -12.28 -2.88 -36.63
C ALA A 480 -11.50 -3.23 -35.35
N ARG A 481 -10.99 -2.22 -34.64
CA ARG A 481 -10.16 -2.37 -33.44
C ARG A 481 -11.01 -2.49 -32.16
N PRO A 482 -10.87 -3.57 -31.38
CA PRO A 482 -11.66 -3.77 -30.16
C PRO A 482 -11.41 -2.69 -29.08
N GLU A 483 -10.20 -2.19 -28.96
CA GLU A 483 -9.83 -1.13 -28.02
C GLU A 483 -10.55 0.21 -28.30
N ILE A 484 -10.87 0.49 -29.57
CA ILE A 484 -11.67 1.66 -29.95
C ILE A 484 -13.15 1.43 -29.63
N ARG A 485 -13.65 0.23 -29.96
CA ARG A 485 -15.05 -0.14 -29.71
C ARG A 485 -15.37 -0.10 -28.21
N ILE A 486 -14.53 -0.65 -27.35
CA ILE A 486 -14.80 -0.69 -25.89
C ILE A 486 -14.96 0.73 -25.31
N GLU A 487 -14.07 1.66 -25.69
CA GLU A 487 -14.14 3.04 -25.18
C GLU A 487 -15.31 3.81 -25.83
N SER A 488 -15.65 3.51 -27.09
CA SER A 488 -16.84 4.07 -27.75
C SER A 488 -18.14 3.62 -27.08
N VAL A 489 -18.23 2.35 -26.70
CA VAL A 489 -19.34 1.80 -25.93
C VAL A 489 -19.42 2.44 -24.56
N ARG A 490 -18.28 2.67 -23.88
CA ARG A 490 -18.23 3.43 -22.61
C ARG A 490 -18.81 4.84 -22.77
N CYS A 491 -18.42 5.57 -23.81
CA CYS A 491 -18.97 6.89 -24.12
C CYS A 491 -20.49 6.85 -24.39
N LEU A 492 -20.96 5.92 -25.22
CA LEU A 492 -22.40 5.74 -25.48
C LEU A 492 -23.18 5.46 -24.19
N SER A 493 -22.61 4.64 -23.32
CA SER A 493 -23.20 4.27 -22.03
C SER A 493 -23.36 5.51 -21.13
N LEU A 494 -22.34 6.36 -21.06
CA LEU A 494 -22.40 7.61 -20.31
C LEU A 494 -23.45 8.59 -20.88
N PHE A 495 -23.62 8.64 -22.20
CA PHE A 495 -24.72 9.38 -22.83
C PHE A 495 -26.10 8.84 -22.40
N CYS A 496 -26.27 7.52 -22.37
CA CYS A 496 -27.50 6.87 -21.93
C CYS A 496 -27.80 7.17 -20.45
N ILE A 497 -26.78 7.11 -19.58
CA ILE A 497 -26.92 7.46 -18.16
C ILE A 497 -27.33 8.92 -17.98
N GLY A 498 -26.78 9.83 -18.81
CA GLY A 498 -27.05 11.26 -18.70
C GLY A 498 -28.46 11.67 -19.14
N VAL A 499 -29.05 11.00 -20.16
CA VAL A 499 -30.36 11.39 -20.72
C VAL A 499 -31.21 10.19 -21.14
N ASN A 500 -32.40 10.07 -20.56
CA ASN A 500 -33.37 8.98 -20.82
C ASN A 500 -33.74 8.78 -22.30
N GLN A 501 -33.77 9.85 -23.12
CA GLN A 501 -34.07 9.74 -24.55
C GLN A 501 -33.03 8.89 -25.30
N TYR A 502 -31.77 8.93 -24.88
CA TYR A 502 -30.71 8.11 -25.48
C TYR A 502 -30.84 6.65 -25.09
N VAL A 503 -31.29 6.34 -23.85
CA VAL A 503 -31.61 4.96 -23.42
C VAL A 503 -32.64 4.34 -24.36
N GLN A 504 -33.76 5.03 -24.59
CA GLN A 504 -34.84 4.52 -25.45
C GLN A 504 -34.36 4.22 -26.88
N LYS A 505 -33.38 4.99 -27.36
CA LYS A 505 -32.86 4.88 -28.72
C LYS A 505 -31.77 3.82 -28.87
N TYR A 506 -30.88 3.67 -27.89
CA TYR A 506 -29.66 2.88 -28.03
C TYR A 506 -29.61 1.64 -27.12
N LEU A 507 -30.61 1.40 -26.27
CA LEU A 507 -30.66 0.17 -25.46
C LEU A 507 -30.60 -1.11 -26.31
N LEU A 508 -31.32 -1.14 -27.43
CA LEU A 508 -31.25 -2.30 -28.36
C LEU A 508 -29.86 -2.48 -28.97
N LEU A 509 -29.15 -1.39 -29.25
CA LEU A 509 -27.77 -1.45 -29.74
C LEU A 509 -26.84 -2.04 -28.68
N LEU A 510 -26.99 -1.67 -27.41
CA LEU A 510 -26.24 -2.27 -26.29
C LEU A 510 -26.48 -3.78 -26.21
N PHE A 511 -27.73 -4.25 -26.31
CA PHE A 511 -28.03 -5.68 -26.37
C PHE A 511 -27.42 -6.39 -27.60
N GLN A 512 -27.37 -5.73 -28.76
CA GLN A 512 -26.71 -6.28 -29.94
C GLN A 512 -25.20 -6.45 -29.71
N ILE A 513 -24.55 -5.46 -29.10
CA ILE A 513 -23.12 -5.52 -28.74
C ILE A 513 -22.83 -6.71 -27.80
N VAL A 514 -23.67 -6.91 -26.77
CA VAL A 514 -23.56 -8.05 -25.85
C VAL A 514 -23.61 -9.40 -26.58
N ASN A 515 -24.38 -9.50 -27.66
CA ASN A 515 -24.50 -10.74 -28.42
C ASN A 515 -23.31 -10.97 -29.37
N ILE A 516 -22.78 -9.92 -30.00
CA ILE A 516 -21.91 -10.04 -31.17
C ILE A 516 -20.41 -9.84 -30.85
N ASP A 517 -20.05 -8.96 -29.92
CA ASP A 517 -18.67 -8.45 -29.80
C ASP A 517 -17.72 -9.33 -28.94
N THR A 518 -16.51 -8.86 -28.62
CA THR A 518 -15.55 -9.58 -27.75
C THR A 518 -15.96 -9.52 -26.27
N VAL A 519 -15.43 -10.43 -25.45
CA VAL A 519 -15.79 -10.59 -24.03
C VAL A 519 -15.64 -9.28 -23.24
N GLU A 520 -14.57 -8.53 -23.47
CA GLU A 520 -14.29 -7.27 -22.77
C GLU A 520 -15.34 -6.20 -23.11
N ILE A 521 -15.73 -6.11 -24.38
CA ILE A 521 -16.75 -5.16 -24.86
C ILE A 521 -18.14 -5.58 -24.38
N LYS A 522 -18.43 -6.89 -24.38
CA LYS A 522 -19.67 -7.43 -23.79
C LYS A 522 -19.79 -7.06 -22.33
N ASN A 523 -18.71 -7.19 -21.55
CA ASN A 523 -18.71 -6.81 -20.13
C ASN A 523 -18.97 -5.30 -19.93
N MET A 524 -18.39 -4.45 -20.79
CA MET A 524 -18.65 -3.00 -20.77
C MET A 524 -20.14 -2.71 -21.08
N ALA A 525 -20.70 -3.31 -22.13
CA ALA A 525 -22.10 -3.12 -22.50
C ALA A 525 -23.07 -3.68 -21.45
N ILE A 526 -22.77 -4.83 -20.83
CA ILE A 526 -23.56 -5.37 -19.72
C ILE A 526 -23.53 -4.44 -18.52
N SER A 527 -22.37 -3.86 -18.18
CA SER A 527 -22.25 -2.92 -17.06
C SER A 527 -23.06 -1.64 -17.27
N ALA A 528 -23.37 -1.31 -18.52
CA ALA A 528 -24.15 -0.14 -18.90
C ALA A 528 -25.67 -0.37 -18.88
N ILE A 529 -26.12 -1.62 -19.02
CA ILE A 529 -27.54 -2.05 -18.98
C ILE A 529 -27.95 -2.24 -17.52
#